data_AF-A0A968IJ59-F1
#
_entry.id   AF-A0A968IJ59-F1
#
_cell.length_a   1.000
_cell.length_b   1.000
_cell.length_c   1.000
_cell.angle_alpha   90.00
_cell.angle_beta   90.00
_cell.angle_gamma   90.00
#
_symmetry.space_group_name_H-M   'P 1'
#
loop_
_entity.id
_entity.type
_entity.pdbx_description
1 polymer ?
#
loop_
_entity_poly.entity_id
_entity_poly.type
_entity_poly.pdbx_seq_one_letter_code
_entity_poly.pdbx_strand_id
1 'polypeptide(L)'
;MTGSKLTDSKALVILSGGQDSTTCAALAVQQFAEVHAVTFDYQQRHQIELESAIAVAQALHLKSHEVSAIGSILKSTSPLVSHSPLEEYASVDQLPGGVEPTFIPGRNLLFLTLAANRAVCLGIQDIFIGVCETDFAGYWDCRQRF
;
A
#
# COMPACT_ATOMS: atom_id res chain seq x y z
N MET A 1 1.75 12.51 -26.40
CA MET A 1 2.05 12.59 -24.96
C MET A 1 1.78 14.01 -24.53
N THR A 2 0.57 14.28 -24.06
CA THR A 2 0.16 15.62 -23.61
C THR A 2 0.81 15.88 -22.26
N GLY A 3 1.77 16.79 -22.22
CA GLY A 3 2.37 17.26 -20.98
C GLY A 3 1.31 17.94 -20.11
N SER A 4 0.73 17.18 -19.19
CA SER A 4 -0.03 17.76 -18.09
C SER A 4 0.95 18.57 -17.25
N LYS A 5 0.61 19.84 -17.00
CA LYS A 5 1.40 20.69 -16.12
C LYS A 5 1.37 20.06 -14.72
N LEU A 6 2.54 19.84 -14.12
CA LEU A 6 2.62 19.42 -12.72
C LEU A 6 1.86 20.43 -11.87
N THR A 7 1.05 19.93 -10.95
CA THR A 7 0.43 20.78 -9.94
C THR A 7 1.50 21.22 -8.93
N ASP A 8 1.42 22.44 -8.40
CA ASP A 8 2.31 22.90 -7.32
C ASP A 8 1.99 22.22 -5.96
N SER A 9 1.02 21.29 -5.95
CA SER A 9 0.63 20.49 -4.79
C SER A 9 1.55 19.30 -4.55
N LYS A 10 1.38 18.72 -3.37
CA LYS A 10 2.13 17.57 -2.87
C LYS A 10 1.22 16.34 -2.78
N ALA A 11 1.80 15.16 -2.94
CA ALA A 11 1.10 13.89 -2.73
C ALA A 11 1.86 12.98 -1.76
N LEU A 12 1.12 12.13 -1.04
CA LEU A 12 1.66 11.06 -0.21
C LEU A 12 1.26 9.70 -0.80
N VAL A 13 2.21 8.83 -1.05
CA VAL A 13 1.98 7.48 -1.57
C VAL A 13 2.20 6.45 -0.46
N ILE A 14 1.24 5.56 -0.26
CA ILE A 14 1.45 4.34 0.53
C ILE A 14 2.19 3.33 -0.36
N LEU A 15 3.50 3.20 -0.13
CA LEU A 15 4.42 2.46 -1.01
C LEU A 15 4.81 1.13 -0.37
N SER A 16 4.41 0.00 -0.97
CA SER A 16 4.80 -1.35 -0.51
C SER A 16 5.98 -1.93 -1.28
N GLY A 17 6.38 -1.31 -2.39
CA GLY A 17 7.39 -1.85 -3.31
C GLY A 17 6.83 -2.86 -4.32
N GLY A 18 5.55 -3.23 -4.20
CA GLY A 18 4.85 -4.04 -5.19
C GLY A 18 4.45 -3.24 -6.44
N GLN A 19 4.03 -3.96 -7.49
CA GLN A 19 3.69 -3.39 -8.81
C GLN A 19 2.65 -2.26 -8.73
N ASP A 20 1.57 -2.46 -7.98
CA ASP A 20 0.45 -1.49 -7.96
C ASP A 20 0.85 -0.21 -7.23
N SER A 21 1.47 -0.34 -6.06
CA SER A 21 1.98 0.82 -5.30
C SER A 21 3.05 1.60 -6.08
N THR A 22 3.89 0.90 -6.85
CA THR A 22 4.91 1.50 -7.73
C THR A 22 4.26 2.26 -8.89
N THR A 23 3.20 1.70 -9.47
CA THR A 23 2.42 2.34 -10.52
C THR A 23 1.75 3.61 -9.99
N CYS A 24 1.14 3.56 -8.81
CA CYS A 24 0.61 4.74 -8.13
C CYS A 24 1.67 5.82 -7.89
N ALA A 25 2.87 5.44 -7.44
CA ALA A 25 3.97 6.38 -7.25
C ALA A 25 4.40 7.03 -8.57
N ALA A 26 4.56 6.24 -9.64
CA ALA A 26 4.91 6.75 -10.96
C ALA A 26 3.85 7.69 -11.54
N LEU A 27 2.57 7.41 -11.31
CA LEU A 27 1.47 8.30 -11.69
C LEU A 27 1.48 9.61 -10.88
N ALA A 28 1.72 9.54 -9.57
CA ALA A 28 1.80 10.72 -8.72
C ALA A 28 2.94 11.65 -9.15
N VAL A 29 4.12 11.10 -9.50
CA VAL A 29 5.28 11.89 -9.98
C VAL A 29 4.97 12.64 -11.28
N GLN A 30 4.04 12.16 -12.10
CA GLN A 30 3.60 12.87 -13.31
C GLN A 30 2.59 14.00 -13.05
N GLN A 31 2.01 14.05 -11.85
CA GLN A 31 0.89 14.94 -11.52
C GLN A 31 1.24 16.00 -10.46
N PHE A 32 2.21 15.74 -9.58
CA PHE A 32 2.53 16.55 -8.40
C PHE A 32 3.99 17.02 -8.39
N ALA A 33 4.22 18.24 -7.91
CA ALA A 33 5.57 18.81 -7.79
C ALA A 33 6.43 18.12 -6.73
N GLU A 34 5.84 17.68 -5.62
CA GLU A 34 6.52 16.89 -4.58
C GLU A 34 5.72 15.63 -4.24
N VAL A 35 6.36 14.47 -4.39
CA VAL A 35 5.76 13.19 -3.99
C VAL A 35 6.55 12.63 -2.81
N HIS A 36 5.85 12.40 -1.71
CA HIS A 36 6.36 11.75 -0.52
C HIS A 36 5.85 10.31 -0.47
N ALA A 37 6.58 9.40 0.17
CA ALA A 37 6.15 8.02 0.37
C ALA A 37 6.21 7.62 1.85
N VAL A 38 5.29 6.74 2.24
CA VAL A 38 5.33 6.00 3.50
C VAL A 38 5.21 4.50 3.23
N THR A 39 6.06 3.71 3.86
CA THR A 39 5.98 2.24 3.89
C THR A 39 5.73 1.81 5.32
N PHE A 40 4.76 0.93 5.53
CA PHE A 40 4.48 0.40 6.87
C PHE A 40 5.21 -0.94 7.07
N ASP A 41 6.12 -0.97 8.05
CA ASP A 41 6.71 -2.20 8.57
C ASP A 41 5.84 -2.67 9.74
N TYR A 42 5.06 -3.72 9.49
CA TYR A 42 4.18 -4.35 10.46
C TYR A 42 4.68 -5.74 10.88
N GLN A 43 6.00 -5.96 10.77
CA GLN A 43 6.65 -7.25 10.98
C GLN A 43 6.13 -8.34 10.03
N GLN A 44 5.82 -7.94 8.79
CA GLN A 44 5.50 -8.88 7.73
C GLN A 44 6.68 -9.82 7.46
N ARG A 45 6.36 -11.02 7.00
CA ARG A 45 7.33 -12.10 6.76
C ARG A 45 8.42 -11.73 5.74
N HIS A 46 8.07 -10.95 4.72
CA HIS A 46 8.95 -10.69 3.58
C HIS A 46 9.61 -9.31 3.66
N GLN A 47 10.83 -9.27 4.19
CA GLN A 47 11.63 -8.05 4.30
C GLN A 47 12.03 -7.46 2.93
N ILE A 48 12.05 -8.29 1.87
CA ILE A 48 12.34 -7.84 0.51
C ILE A 48 11.34 -6.80 -0.03
N GLU A 49 10.13 -6.76 0.54
CA GLU A 49 9.13 -5.72 0.21
C GLU A 49 9.60 -4.33 0.66
N LEU A 50 10.21 -4.22 1.84
CA LEU A 50 10.76 -2.96 2.34
C LEU A 50 11.94 -2.49 1.48
N GLU A 51 12.83 -3.41 1.13
CA GLU A 51 13.97 -3.11 0.24
C GLU A 51 13.49 -2.63 -1.14
N SER A 52 12.46 -3.29 -1.68
CA SER A 52 11.83 -2.92 -2.95
C SER A 52 11.20 -1.53 -2.88
N ALA A 53 10.49 -1.21 -1.78
CA ALA A 53 9.91 0.12 -1.59
C ALA A 53 10.98 1.22 -1.55
N ILE A 54 12.11 0.97 -0.87
CA ILE A 54 13.25 1.91 -0.82
C ILE A 54 13.84 2.10 -2.22
N ALA A 55 14.06 1.01 -2.95
CA ALA A 55 14.60 1.06 -4.30
C ALA A 55 13.68 1.84 -5.27
N VAL A 56 12.36 1.62 -5.19
CA VAL A 56 11.37 2.34 -5.99
C VAL A 56 11.36 3.83 -5.64
N ALA A 57 11.37 4.18 -4.35
CA ALA A 57 11.38 5.58 -3.94
C ALA A 57 12.62 6.34 -4.44
N GLN A 58 13.78 5.68 -4.43
CA GLN A 58 15.02 6.22 -4.97
C GLN A 58 14.96 6.35 -6.49
N ALA A 59 14.50 5.32 -7.19
CA ALA A 59 14.43 5.30 -8.65
C ALA A 59 13.45 6.36 -9.22
N LEU A 60 12.38 6.66 -8.47
CA LEU A 60 11.40 7.68 -8.83
C LEU A 60 11.73 9.08 -8.29
N HIS A 61 12.88 9.25 -7.62
CA HIS A 61 13.30 10.52 -7.02
C HIS A 61 12.23 11.15 -6.11
N LEU A 62 11.57 10.33 -5.29
CA LEU A 62 10.56 10.82 -4.35
C LEU A 62 11.19 11.79 -3.35
N LYS A 63 10.45 12.85 -3.00
CA LYS A 63 10.93 13.94 -2.14
C LYS A 63 11.35 13.45 -0.76
N SER A 64 10.62 12.49 -0.21
CA SER A 64 11.01 11.74 0.97
C SER A 64 10.37 10.37 0.97
N HIS A 65 10.98 9.44 1.70
CA HIS A 65 10.43 8.12 1.96
C HIS A 65 10.63 7.76 3.43
N GLU A 66 9.53 7.49 4.13
CA GLU A 66 9.53 7.09 5.53
C GLU A 66 9.11 5.63 5.66
N VAL A 67 9.96 4.81 6.30
CA VAL A 67 9.58 3.45 6.72
C VAL A 67 9.11 3.53 8.17
N SER A 68 7.79 3.42 8.36
CA SER A 68 7.16 3.53 9.66
C SER A 68 6.93 2.15 10.26
N ALA A 69 7.68 1.85 11.33
CA ALA A 69 7.51 0.61 12.09
C ALA A 69 6.26 0.72 12.99
N ILE A 70 5.20 0.00 12.61
CA ILE A 70 3.94 -0.07 13.37
C ILE A 70 3.86 -1.33 14.24
N GLY A 71 4.95 -2.12 14.24
CA GLY A 71 5.09 -3.32 15.03
C GLY A 71 4.05 -4.37 14.65
N SER A 72 3.69 -5.21 15.60
CA SER A 72 2.93 -6.42 15.32
C SER A 72 1.42 -6.23 15.41
N ILE A 73 0.92 -5.03 15.16
CA ILE A 73 -0.49 -4.65 15.34
C ILE A 73 -1.43 -5.46 14.42
N LEU A 74 -0.90 -5.99 13.32
CA LEU A 74 -1.60 -6.80 12.32
C LEU A 74 -1.42 -8.32 12.49
N LYS A 75 -0.85 -8.77 13.62
CA LYS A 75 -0.69 -10.22 13.91
C LYS A 75 -2.02 -10.95 13.77
N SER A 76 -2.04 -11.98 12.93
CA SER A 76 -3.21 -12.80 12.65
C SER A 76 -2.77 -14.20 12.19
N THR A 77 -3.73 -15.06 11.84
CA THR A 77 -3.47 -16.37 11.22
C THR A 77 -3.03 -16.27 9.74
N SER A 78 -3.03 -15.06 9.16
CA SER A 78 -2.61 -14.85 7.77
C SER A 78 -1.14 -15.27 7.55
N PRO A 79 -0.82 -15.97 6.45
CA PRO A 79 0.56 -16.32 6.10
C PRO A 79 1.50 -15.11 5.92
N LEU A 80 0.96 -13.90 5.74
CA LEU A 80 1.75 -12.66 5.65
C LEU A 80 2.43 -12.29 6.98
N VAL A 81 1.86 -12.72 8.10
CA VAL A 81 2.28 -12.36 9.46
C VAL A 81 2.43 -13.58 10.39
N SER A 82 2.30 -14.79 9.83
CA SER A 82 2.44 -16.06 10.55
C SER A 82 3.28 -17.08 9.77
N HIS A 83 3.65 -18.19 10.41
CA HIS A 83 4.38 -19.30 9.79
C HIS A 83 3.46 -20.31 9.08
N SER A 84 2.17 -20.02 8.95
CA SER A 84 1.22 -20.90 8.27
C SER A 84 1.61 -21.11 6.80
N PRO A 85 1.42 -22.33 6.25
CA PRO A 85 1.63 -22.57 4.83
C PRO A 85 0.64 -21.74 3.99
N LEU A 86 1.10 -21.29 2.81
CA LEU A 86 0.23 -20.73 1.79
C LEU A 86 -0.54 -21.89 1.15
N GLU A 87 -1.86 -21.88 1.32
CA GLU A 87 -2.74 -22.82 0.63
C GLU A 87 -3.10 -22.24 -0.74
N GLU A 88 -2.88 -23.02 -1.80
CA GLU A 88 -3.28 -22.67 -3.16
C GLU A 88 -4.70 -23.16 -3.42
N TYR A 89 -5.57 -22.26 -3.88
CA TYR A 89 -6.95 -22.57 -4.22
C TYR A 89 -7.14 -22.39 -5.72
N ALA A 90 -7.78 -23.35 -6.38
CA ALA A 90 -7.96 -23.33 -7.84
C ALA A 90 -9.08 -22.36 -8.29
N SER A 91 -9.97 -21.96 -7.38
CA SER A 91 -11.03 -20.98 -7.63
C SER A 91 -11.56 -20.32 -6.34
N VAL A 92 -12.24 -19.19 -6.48
CA VAL A 92 -12.86 -18.43 -5.36
C VAL A 92 -13.89 -19.25 -4.60
N ASP A 93 -14.62 -20.14 -5.28
CA ASP A 93 -15.62 -21.02 -4.66
C ASP A 93 -14.99 -22.03 -3.67
N GLN A 94 -13.66 -22.23 -3.76
CA GLN A 94 -12.91 -23.09 -2.86
C GLN A 94 -12.30 -22.32 -1.68
N LEU A 95 -12.40 -20.98 -1.66
CA LEU A 95 -11.84 -20.17 -0.58
C LEU A 95 -12.67 -20.29 0.70
N PRO A 96 -12.04 -20.55 1.87
CA PRO A 96 -12.73 -20.55 3.15
C PRO A 96 -13.38 -19.18 3.43
N GLY A 97 -14.71 -19.14 3.45
CA GLY A 97 -15.46 -17.89 3.67
C GLY A 97 -15.38 -16.88 2.50
N GLY A 98 -14.89 -17.28 1.32
CA GLY A 98 -14.80 -16.42 0.14
C GLY A 98 -13.69 -15.35 0.20
N VAL A 99 -12.73 -15.50 1.13
CA VAL A 99 -11.66 -14.54 1.36
C VAL A 99 -10.31 -15.25 1.27
N GLU A 100 -9.32 -14.60 0.64
CA GLU A 100 -7.97 -15.15 0.54
C GLU A 100 -7.32 -15.30 1.93
N PRO A 101 -6.61 -16.40 2.20
CA PRO A 101 -5.94 -16.63 3.49
C PRO A 101 -4.90 -15.55 3.84
N THR A 102 -4.36 -14.85 2.84
CA THR A 102 -3.41 -13.75 3.00
C THR A 102 -4.09 -12.48 3.52
N PHE A 103 -5.42 -12.39 3.52
CA PHE A 103 -6.13 -11.23 4.04
C PHE A 103 -5.82 -10.96 5.49
N ILE A 104 -5.60 -9.70 5.81
CA ILE A 104 -5.62 -9.22 7.18
C ILE A 104 -6.77 -8.21 7.28
N PRO A 105 -7.87 -8.54 7.99
CA PRO A 105 -9.02 -7.67 8.11
C PRO A 105 -8.67 -6.27 8.61
N GLY A 106 -9.08 -5.23 7.87
CA GLY A 106 -8.89 -3.82 8.24
C GLY A 106 -7.45 -3.30 8.09
N ARG A 107 -6.58 -4.04 7.41
CA ARG A 107 -5.20 -3.60 7.13
C ARG A 107 -5.18 -2.27 6.40
N ASN A 108 -5.98 -2.11 5.34
CA ASN A 108 -5.95 -0.89 4.53
C ASN A 108 -6.61 0.28 5.26
N LEU A 109 -7.62 0.02 6.11
CA LEU A 109 -8.16 1.01 7.03
C LEU A 109 -7.06 1.56 7.96
N LEU A 110 -6.25 0.69 8.56
CA LEU A 110 -5.15 1.12 9.41
C LEU A 110 -4.13 1.94 8.62
N PHE A 111 -3.72 1.46 7.44
CA PHE A 111 -2.74 2.15 6.60
C PHE A 111 -3.23 3.54 6.17
N LEU A 112 -4.48 3.66 5.72
CA LEU A 112 -5.07 4.94 5.36
C LEU A 112 -5.18 5.88 6.56
N THR A 113 -5.53 5.36 7.75
CA THR A 113 -5.60 6.17 8.98
C THR A 113 -4.24 6.77 9.33
N LEU A 114 -3.18 5.96 9.28
CA LEU A 114 -1.82 6.41 9.57
C LEU A 114 -1.28 7.36 8.49
N ALA A 115 -1.54 7.04 7.22
CA ALA A 115 -1.15 7.89 6.09
C ALA A 115 -1.87 9.24 6.14
N ALA A 116 -3.17 9.27 6.48
CA ALA A 116 -3.93 10.50 6.64
C ALA A 116 -3.36 11.39 7.74
N ASN A 117 -3.01 10.82 8.90
CA ASN A 117 -2.31 11.57 9.95
C ASN A 117 -1.00 12.16 9.44
N ARG A 118 -0.18 11.36 8.74
CA ARG A 118 1.11 11.80 8.22
C ARG A 118 0.97 12.88 7.16
N ALA A 119 0.00 12.75 6.26
CA ALA A 119 -0.31 13.73 5.23
C ALA A 119 -0.66 15.09 5.85
N VAL A 120 -1.48 15.12 6.91
CA VAL A 120 -1.80 16.34 7.65
C VAL A 120 -0.54 16.99 8.22
N CYS A 121 0.37 16.23 8.83
CA CYS A 121 1.63 16.76 9.35
C CYS A 121 2.57 17.32 8.27
N LEU A 122 2.46 16.87 7.02
CA LEU A 122 3.26 17.31 5.89
C LEU A 122 2.55 18.38 5.03
N GLY A 123 1.31 18.76 5.38
CA GLY A 123 0.50 19.68 4.59
C GLY A 123 0.08 19.11 3.23
N ILE A 124 -0.14 17.79 3.15
CA ILE A 124 -0.51 17.04 1.95
C ILE A 124 -2.01 16.73 2.00
N GLN A 125 -2.72 16.92 0.87
CA GLN A 125 -4.16 16.63 0.75
C GLN A 125 -4.43 15.37 -0.08
N ASP A 126 -3.52 15.01 -0.99
CA ASP A 126 -3.69 13.89 -1.91
C ASP A 126 -2.94 12.66 -1.40
N ILE A 127 -3.67 11.55 -1.21
CA ILE A 127 -3.10 10.26 -0.80
C ILE A 127 -3.35 9.24 -1.90
N PHE A 128 -2.29 8.54 -2.28
CA PHE A 128 -2.32 7.45 -3.24
C PHE A 128 -2.16 6.11 -2.52
N ILE A 129 -3.01 5.15 -2.87
CA ILE A 129 -2.96 3.76 -2.40
C ILE A 129 -3.22 2.82 -3.59
N GLY A 130 -2.41 1.77 -3.72
CA GLY A 130 -2.53 0.77 -4.79
C GLY A 130 -3.46 -0.38 -4.40
N VAL A 131 -4.72 -0.09 -4.06
CA VAL A 131 -5.76 -1.10 -3.83
C VAL A 131 -6.72 -1.17 -5.00
N CYS A 132 -7.27 -2.34 -5.29
CA CYS A 132 -8.21 -2.53 -6.39
C CYS A 132 -9.48 -3.25 -5.93
N GLU A 133 -10.64 -2.72 -6.34
CA GLU A 133 -11.95 -3.32 -6.05
C GLU A 133 -12.17 -4.64 -6.83
N THR A 134 -11.48 -4.84 -7.96
CA THR A 134 -11.59 -6.07 -8.75
C THR A 134 -10.79 -7.23 -8.16
N ASP A 135 -10.02 -7.01 -7.10
CA ASP A 135 -9.35 -8.10 -6.39
C ASP A 135 -10.42 -9.06 -5.85
N PHE A 136 -10.37 -10.30 -6.33
CA PHE A 136 -11.45 -11.29 -6.27
C PHE A 136 -11.68 -11.91 -4.89
N ALA A 137 -11.11 -11.32 -3.85
CA ALA A 137 -10.89 -11.95 -2.54
C ALA A 137 -11.76 -11.39 -1.40
N GLY A 138 -12.87 -10.70 -1.72
CA GLY A 138 -13.82 -10.27 -0.69
C GLY A 138 -13.32 -9.17 0.26
N TYR A 139 -12.22 -8.50 -0.07
CA TYR A 139 -11.67 -7.38 0.71
C TYR A 139 -12.65 -6.21 0.77
N TRP A 140 -13.23 -5.94 1.94
CA TRP A 140 -14.18 -4.84 2.13
C TRP A 140 -13.49 -3.48 2.18
N ASP A 141 -12.23 -3.45 2.63
CA ASP A 141 -11.37 -2.25 2.76
C ASP A 141 -10.56 -1.96 1.48
N CYS A 142 -10.93 -2.57 0.35
CA CYS A 142 -10.43 -2.27 -1.00
C CYS A 142 -11.53 -1.75 -1.95
N ARG A 143 -12.78 -1.58 -1.47
CA ARG A 143 -13.94 -1.21 -2.29
C ARG A 143 -14.09 0.29 -2.40
N GLN A 144 -14.60 0.81 -3.51
CA GLN A 144 -14.84 2.25 -3.67
C GLN A 144 -15.79 2.84 -2.61
N ARG A 145 -16.72 2.03 -2.09
CA ARG A 145 -17.68 2.46 -1.06
C ARG A 145 -17.01 2.75 0.30
N PHE A 146 -15.89 2.10 0.59
CA PHE A 146 -15.14 2.27 1.82
C PHE A 146 -14.35 3.59 1.76
#